data_AF-A0A8T3QZQ9-F1
#
_entry.id   AF-A0A8T3QZQ9-F1
#
_cell.length_a   1.000
_cell.length_b   1.000
_cell.length_c   1.000
_cell.angle_alpha   90.00
_cell.angle_beta   90.00
_cell.angle_gamma   90.00
#
_symmetry.space_group_name_H-M   'P 1'
#
loop_
_entity.id
_entity.type
_entity.pdbx_description
1 polymer ?
#
loop_
_entity_poly.entity_id
_entity_poly.type
_entity_poly.pdbx_seq_one_letter_code
_entity_poly.pdbx_strand_id
1 'polypeptide(L)'
;MLLTILVNREYGTAFIDGRVIITGRLVIRVTNLDTTKSVVLNASGPGHIDRDGTFTAEGRYLAFGPTIDGLNLYTGHRDYFTAVGSGHVVSVCDMLAG
;
A
#
# COMPACT_ATOMS: atom_id res chain seq x y z
N MET A 1 -4.91 7.32 -13.78
CA MET A 1 -5.82 6.56 -12.89
C MET A 1 -6.41 7.48 -11.84
N LEU A 2 -7.63 7.21 -11.39
CA LEU A 2 -8.25 7.88 -10.24
C LEU A 2 -8.36 6.90 -9.06
N LEU A 3 -7.95 7.34 -7.87
CA LEU A 3 -8.12 6.59 -6.62
C LEU A 3 -9.31 7.18 -5.86
N THR A 4 -10.28 6.34 -5.51
CA THR A 4 -11.41 6.70 -4.67
C THR A 4 -11.35 5.89 -3.38
N ILE A 5 -11.24 6.56 -2.25
CA ILE A 5 -11.26 5.92 -0.94
C ILE A 5 -12.70 5.44 -0.67
N LEU A 6 -12.89 4.13 -0.55
CA LEU A 6 -14.18 3.54 -0.18
C LEU A 6 -14.30 3.36 1.33
N VAL A 7 -13.20 2.96 1.97
CA VAL A 7 -13.08 2.83 3.43
C VAL A 7 -11.70 3.30 3.83
N ASN A 8 -11.63 4.21 4.79
CA ASN A 8 -10.41 4.49 5.53
C ASN A 8 -10.74 4.49 7.03
N ARG A 9 -10.24 3.48 7.73
CA ARG A 9 -10.30 3.32 9.18
C ARG A 9 -8.92 2.91 9.71
N GLU A 10 -7.87 3.39 9.07
CA GLU A 10 -6.52 3.19 9.56
C GLU A 10 -6.26 4.12 10.75
N TYR A 11 -5.49 3.62 11.71
CA TYR A 11 -5.04 4.40 12.86
C TYR A 11 -3.61 3.99 13.24
N GLY A 12 -2.87 4.97 13.74
CA GLY A 12 -1.54 4.78 14.28
C GLY A 12 -1.61 4.52 15.78
N THR A 13 -0.94 3.47 16.24
CA THR A 13 -0.62 3.26 17.66
C THR A 13 0.82 3.67 17.89
N ALA A 14 1.01 4.80 18.57
CA ALA A 14 2.34 5.29 18.94
C ALA A 14 2.74 4.73 20.32
N PHE A 15 3.98 4.25 20.42
CA PHE A 15 4.54 3.71 21.65
C PHE A 15 5.48 4.75 22.29
N ILE A 16 5.62 4.68 23.62
CA ILE A 16 6.48 5.62 24.38
C ILE A 16 7.94 5.60 23.92
N ASP A 17 8.33 4.51 23.29
CA ASP A 17 9.69 4.30 22.81
C ASP A 17 9.92 4.86 21.41
N GLY A 18 8.93 5.53 20.80
CA GLY A 18 9.04 6.21 19.50
C GLY A 18 8.57 5.38 18.32
N ARG A 19 8.25 4.09 18.50
CA ARG A 19 7.70 3.26 17.43
C ARG A 19 6.25 3.60 17.13
N VAL A 20 5.83 3.42 15.87
CA VAL A 20 4.43 3.54 15.46
C VAL A 20 4.00 2.31 14.66
N ILE A 21 2.84 1.77 14.99
CA ILE A 21 2.18 0.72 14.19
C ILE A 21 0.92 1.31 13.56
N ILE A 22 0.86 1.31 12.23
CA ILE A 22 -0.29 1.71 11.44
C ILE A 22 -1.07 0.45 11.08
N THR A 23 -2.32 0.37 11.55
CA THR A 23 -3.22 -0.78 11.31
C THR A 23 -4.63 -0.30 11.07
N GLY A 24 -5.52 -1.19 10.60
CA GLY A 24 -6.94 -0.90 10.44
C GLY A 24 -7.46 -1.42 9.12
N ARG A 25 -8.25 -0.60 8.42
CA ARG A 25 -8.85 -0.99 7.14
C ARG A 25 -8.78 0.13 6.11
N LEU A 26 -8.13 -0.17 4.99
CA LEU A 26 -8.08 0.66 3.79
C LEU A 26 -8.61 -0.12 2.59
N VAL A 27 -9.69 0.39 1.99
CA VAL A 27 -10.27 -0.14 0.76
C VAL A 27 -10.40 1.00 -0.24
N ILE A 28 -9.81 0.82 -1.41
CA ILE A 28 -9.73 1.83 -2.45
C ILE A 28 -10.30 1.26 -3.74
N ARG A 29 -11.10 2.04 -4.46
CA ARG A 29 -11.41 1.79 -5.86
C ARG A 29 -10.39 2.51 -6.72
N VAL A 30 -9.75 1.78 -7.63
CA VAL A 30 -8.91 2.36 -8.68
C VAL A 30 -9.69 2.31 -9.98
N THR A 31 -9.82 3.46 -10.63
CA THR A 31 -10.50 3.60 -11.91
C THR A 31 -9.51 4.02 -12.99
N ASN A 32 -9.45 3.26 -14.08
CA ASN A 32 -8.82 3.71 -15.31
C ASN A 32 -9.78 4.68 -16.00
N LEU A 33 -9.34 5.93 -16.21
CA LEU A 33 -10.18 6.98 -16.77
C LEU A 33 -10.36 6.84 -18.28
N ASP A 34 -9.43 6.17 -18.96
CA ASP A 34 -9.48 5.97 -20.41
C ASP A 34 -10.45 4.84 -20.78
N THR A 35 -10.46 3.77 -19.99
CA THR A 35 -11.31 2.59 -20.24
C THR A 35 -12.57 2.54 -19.39
N THR A 36 -12.70 3.43 -18.40
CA THR A 36 -13.74 3.43 -17.34
C THR A 36 -13.80 2.18 -16.46
N LYS A 37 -12.91 1.20 -16.69
CA LYS A 37 -12.80 -0.01 -15.85
C LYS A 37 -12.33 0.35 -14.45
N SER A 38 -12.83 -0.37 -13.46
CA SER A 38 -12.43 -0.17 -12.06
C SER A 38 -12.21 -1.48 -11.32
N VAL A 39 -11.31 -1.44 -10.34
CA VAL A 39 -10.99 -2.56 -9.45
C VAL A 39 -11.03 -2.07 -8.01
N VAL A 40 -11.57 -2.89 -7.11
CA VAL A 40 -11.57 -2.60 -5.67
C VAL A 40 -10.43 -3.37 -5.02
N LEU A 41 -9.54 -2.62 -4.36
CA LEU A 41 -8.34 -3.14 -3.73
C LEU A 41 -8.45 -3.00 -2.21
N ASN A 42 -8.08 -4.07 -1.51
CA ASN A 42 -7.81 -4.02 -0.08
C ASN A 42 -6.30 -3.78 0.10
N ALA A 43 -5.96 -2.71 0.80
CA ALA A 43 -4.59 -2.29 1.10
C ALA A 43 -4.40 -2.10 2.62
N SER A 44 -4.96 -3.01 3.43
CA SER A 44 -5.00 -2.92 4.89
C SER A 44 -3.83 -3.62 5.60
N GLY A 45 -2.74 -3.90 4.89
CA GLY A 45 -1.53 -4.46 5.48
C GLY A 45 -0.91 -3.49 6.50
N PRO A 46 -0.37 -3.97 7.63
CA PRO A 46 0.18 -3.08 8.64
C PRO A 46 1.45 -2.38 8.14
N GLY A 47 1.61 -1.12 8.56
CA GLY A 47 2.84 -0.36 8.43
C GLY A 47 3.52 -0.20 9.79
N HIS A 48 4.83 -0.26 9.84
CA HIS A 48 5.63 -0.08 11.04
C HIS A 48 6.63 1.03 10.81
N ILE A 49 6.71 1.98 11.73
CA ILE A 49 7.76 2.99 11.79
C ILE A 49 8.56 2.69 13.05
N ASP A 50 9.83 2.35 12.89
CA ASP A 50 10.74 2.10 14.01
C ASP A 50 11.30 3.42 14.56
N ARG A 51 12.00 3.36 15.69
CA ARG A 51 12.50 4.53 16.43
C ARG A 51 13.47 5.40 15.62
N ASP A 52 14.19 4.78 14.70
CA ASP A 52 15.12 5.44 13.77
C ASP A 52 14.43 6.01 12.52
N GLY A 53 13.11 5.86 12.42
CA GLY A 53 12.31 6.28 11.28
C GLY A 53 12.24 5.26 10.14
N THR A 54 12.87 4.08 10.29
CA THR A 54 12.75 2.99 9.33
C THR A 54 11.28 2.61 9.16
N PHE A 55 10.79 2.64 7.91
CA PHE A 55 9.43 2.23 7.56
C PHE A 55 9.43 0.84 6.93
N THR A 56 8.66 -0.07 7.51
CA THR A 56 8.35 -1.38 6.91
C THR A 56 6.85 -1.55 6.70
N ALA A 57 6.46 -2.29 5.68
CA ALA A 57 5.07 -2.65 5.42
C ALA A 57 4.94 -4.16 5.27
N GLU A 58 3.86 -4.73 5.79
CA GLU A 58 3.55 -6.14 5.68
C GLU A 58 2.14 -6.37 5.13
N GLY A 59 1.88 -7.54 4.55
CA GLY A 59 0.59 -7.86 3.97
C GLY A 59 0.31 -7.08 2.70
N ARG A 60 -0.91 -6.58 2.54
CA ARG A 60 -1.37 -5.90 1.32
C ARG A 60 -1.26 -4.39 1.42
N TYR A 61 -0.46 -3.77 0.59
CA TYR A 61 -0.31 -2.31 0.55
C TYR A 61 -0.16 -1.80 -0.90
N LEU A 62 -0.51 -0.53 -1.11
CA LEU A 62 -0.28 0.14 -2.39
C LEU A 62 1.11 0.78 -2.39
N ALA A 63 1.82 0.67 -3.50
CA ALA A 63 3.07 1.39 -3.69
C ALA A 63 3.10 2.11 -5.04
N PHE A 64 3.59 3.34 -5.00
CA PHE A 64 3.78 4.24 -6.12
C PHE A 64 4.93 5.19 -5.78
N GLY A 65 5.66 5.69 -6.76
CA GLY A 65 6.74 6.64 -6.52
C GLY A 65 7.76 6.69 -7.66
N PRO A 66 8.80 7.54 -7.55
CA PRO A 66 9.75 7.79 -8.63
C PRO A 66 10.52 6.55 -9.11
N THR A 67 10.69 5.55 -8.25
CA THR A 67 11.40 4.30 -8.52
C THR A 67 10.47 3.09 -8.72
N ILE A 68 9.16 3.33 -8.73
CA ILE A 68 8.13 2.31 -8.89
C ILE A 68 7.38 2.61 -10.17
N ASP A 69 7.46 1.70 -11.14
CA ASP A 69 6.71 1.85 -12.38
C ASP A 69 5.20 1.68 -12.12
N GLY A 70 4.45 2.76 -12.30
CA GLY A 70 3.00 2.81 -12.13
C GLY A 70 2.50 2.66 -10.69
N LEU A 71 1.27 2.15 -10.56
CA LEU A 71 0.62 1.83 -9.29
C LEU A 71 0.59 0.32 -9.12
N ASN A 72 1.15 -0.16 -8.03
CA ASN A 72 1.29 -1.58 -7.75
C ASN A 72 0.59 -1.97 -6.45
N LEU A 73 -0.08 -3.11 -6.46
CA LEU A 73 -0.53 -3.79 -5.24
C LEU A 73 0.52 -4.82 -4.84
N TYR A 74 1.14 -4.60 -3.69
CA TYR A 74 2.07 -5.54 -3.10
C TYR A 74 1.35 -6.45 -2.11
N THR A 75 1.79 -7.70 -2.01
CA THR A 75 1.42 -8.65 -0.95
C THR A 75 2.69 -9.30 -0.40
N GLY A 76 3.10 -8.93 0.81
CA GLY A 76 4.33 -9.46 1.41
C GLY A 76 4.95 -8.49 2.40
N HIS A 77 6.27 -8.57 2.59
CA HIS A 77 7.04 -7.69 3.47
C HIS A 77 7.94 -6.76 2.64
N ARG A 78 8.05 -5.50 3.05
CA ARG A 78 8.94 -4.51 2.44
C ARG A 78 9.56 -3.61 3.48
N ASP A 79 10.87 -3.47 3.39
CA ASP A 79 11.65 -2.45 4.05
C ASP A 79 11.93 -1.33 3.04
N TYR A 80 11.45 -0.12 3.35
CA TYR A 80 11.59 1.04 2.47
C TYR A 80 12.96 1.73 2.61
N PHE A 81 13.70 1.47 3.68
CA PHE A 81 15.04 2.00 3.88
C PHE A 81 16.09 1.17 3.14
N THR A 82 16.03 -0.16 3.26
CA THR A 82 16.98 -1.06 2.56
C THR A 82 16.53 -1.40 1.13
N ALA A 83 15.29 -1.05 0.76
CA ALA A 83 14.64 -1.47 -0.48
C ALA A 83 14.58 -3.00 -0.68
N VAL A 84 14.75 -3.77 0.39
CA VAL A 84 14.60 -5.23 0.40
C VAL A 84 13.14 -5.57 0.69
N GLY A 85 12.63 -6.58 0.01
CA GLY A 85 11.29 -7.10 0.29
C GLY A 85 11.10 -8.50 -0.27
N SER A 86 10.07 -9.16 0.23
CA SER A 86 9.64 -10.47 -0.26
C SER A 86 8.14 -10.45 -0.45
N GLY A 87 7.65 -11.18 -1.45
CA GLY A 87 6.21 -11.26 -1.73
C GLY A 87 5.88 -11.22 -3.21
N HIS A 88 4.63 -10.89 -3.48
CA HIS A 88 4.07 -10.80 -4.81
C HIS A 88 3.70 -9.35 -5.14
N VAL A 89 3.94 -8.94 -6.38
CA VAL A 89 3.65 -7.60 -6.88
C VAL A 89 2.77 -7.74 -8.10
N VAL A 90 1.68 -6.99 -8.14
CA VAL A 90 0.81 -6.94 -9.31
C VAL A 90 0.59 -5.48 -9.71
N SER A 91 0.83 -5.19 -10.99
CA SER A 91 0.47 -3.93 -11.61
C SER A 91 -1.04 -3.75 -11.60
N VAL A 92 -1.51 -2.63 -11.04
CA VAL A 92 -2.94 -2.30 -11.06
C VAL A 92 -3.40 -1.95 -12.48
N CYS A 93 -2.47 -1.51 -13.36
CA CYS A 93 -2.76 -1.32 -14.77
C CYS A 93 -3.15 -2.65 -15.43
N ASP A 94 -2.42 -3.72 -15.13
CA ASP A 94 -2.63 -5.04 -15.73
C ASP A 94 -3.95 -5.64 -15.26
N MET A 95 -4.32 -5.42 -13.98
CA MET A 95 -5.64 -5.79 -13.45
C MET A 95 -6.81 -5.13 -14.19
N LEU A 96 -6.58 -3.95 -14.78
CA LEU A 96 -7.60 -3.15 -15.48
C LEU A 96 -7.51 -3.31 -17.00
N ALA A 97 -6.51 -4.02 -17.51
CA ALA A 97 -6.33 -4.26 -18.94
C ALA A 97 -7.21 -5.42 -19.44
N GLY A 98 -7.46 -6.43 -18.60
CA GLY A 98 -8.44 -7.52 -18.85
C GLY A 98 -9.87 -7.02 -18.86
#